data_AF-A0A0H3NRM2-F1
#
_entry.id   AF-A0A0H3NRM2-F1
#
_cell.length_a   1.000
_cell.length_b   1.000
_cell.length_c   1.000
_cell.angle_alpha   90.00
_cell.angle_beta   90.00
_cell.angle_gamma   90.00
#
_symmetry.space_group_name_H-M   'P 1'
#
loop_
_entity.id
_entity.type
_entity.pdbx_description
1 polymer ?
#
loop_
_entity_poly.entity_id
_entity_poly.type
_entity_poly.pdbx_seq_one_letter_code
_entity_poly.pdbx_strand_id
1 'polypeptide(L)'
;MNQSQATTHLSAVKAIERLETLYEAALSALRDAISAYIRNGALPDVGDRAKGLFSYPQLSVSWDGRFRDHQRTRAYGRFRAPVNTAPQSLGQHYSKNI
;
A
#
# COMPACT_ATOMS: atom_id res chain seq x y z
N MET A 1 15.21 -2.00 13.01
CA MET A 1 15.63 -0.91 12.10
C MET A 1 14.38 -0.31 11.43
N ASN A 2 13.98 0.92 11.81
CA ASN A 2 12.88 1.63 11.15
C ASN A 2 13.39 2.19 9.82
N GLN A 3 12.93 1.60 8.71
CA GLN A 3 13.17 2.16 7.39
C GLN A 3 12.35 3.45 7.27
N SER A 4 13.02 4.58 7.44
CA SER A 4 12.50 5.91 7.09
C SER A 4 12.02 5.85 5.64
N GLN A 5 10.71 5.82 5.44
CA GLN A 5 10.11 5.87 4.12
C GLN A 5 10.53 7.20 3.49
N ALA A 6 11.51 7.15 2.58
CA ALA A 6 11.87 8.28 1.75
C ALA A 6 10.58 8.77 1.08
N THR A 7 10.20 10.00 1.38
CA THR A 7 8.94 10.58 0.91
C THR A 7 9.13 10.90 -0.57
N THR A 8 8.93 9.91 -1.43
CA THR A 8 8.99 10.11 -2.87
C THR A 8 7.82 10.99 -3.25
N HIS A 9 8.10 12.24 -3.61
CA HIS A 9 7.07 13.20 -4.03
C HIS A 9 6.57 12.81 -5.43
N LEU A 10 5.55 11.95 -5.47
CA LEU A 10 4.92 11.50 -6.71
C LEU A 10 3.85 12.50 -7.16
N SER A 11 3.76 12.75 -8.46
CA SER A 11 2.57 13.38 -9.03
C SER A 11 1.38 12.43 -8.95
N ALA A 12 0.16 12.96 -8.99
CA ALA A 12 -1.05 12.15 -8.93
C ALA A 12 -1.08 11.05 -10.00
N VAL A 13 -0.73 11.38 -11.24
CA VAL A 13 -0.68 10.42 -12.36
C VAL A 13 0.31 9.28 -12.07
N LYS A 14 1.54 9.61 -11.67
CA LYS A 14 2.57 8.61 -11.34
C LYS A 14 2.17 7.74 -10.15
N ALA A 15 1.46 8.30 -9.17
CA ALA A 15 0.96 7.53 -8.04
C ALA A 15 -0.08 6.49 -8.50
N ILE A 16 -1.03 6.88 -9.36
CA ILE A 16 -2.02 5.95 -9.91
C ILE A 16 -1.37 4.86 -10.76
N GLU A 17 -0.47 5.22 -11.68
CA GLU A 17 0.27 4.25 -12.50
C GLU A 17 1.02 3.22 -11.63
N ARG A 18 1.62 3.70 -10.52
CA ARG A 18 2.32 2.81 -9.58
C ARG A 18 1.36 1.90 -8.83
N LEU A 19 0.20 2.40 -8.41
CA LEU A 19 -0.83 1.58 -7.74
C LEU A 19 -1.33 0.47 -8.68
N GLU A 20 -1.62 0.80 -9.93
CA GLU A 20 -2.07 -0.15 -10.94
C GLU A 20 -1.00 -1.22 -11.18
N THR A 21 0.26 -0.83 -11.36
CA THR A 21 1.37 -1.76 -11.55
C THR A 21 1.51 -2.74 -10.38
N LEU A 22 1.43 -2.24 -9.14
CA LEU A 22 1.55 -3.07 -7.95
C LEU A 22 0.34 -4.00 -7.77
N TYR A 23 -0.85 -3.51 -8.09
CA TYR A 23 -2.07 -4.30 -8.04
C TYR A 23 -2.04 -5.46 -9.05
N GLU A 24 -1.72 -5.18 -10.31
CA GLU A 24 -1.62 -6.21 -11.35
C GLU A 24 -0.52 -7.23 -11.03
N ALA A 25 0.61 -6.79 -10.47
CA ALA A 25 1.67 -7.71 -10.04
C ALA A 25 1.19 -8.66 -8.93
N ALA A 26 0.50 -8.14 -7.91
CA ALA A 26 -0.05 -8.97 -6.83
C ALA A 26 -1.11 -9.96 -7.34
N LEU A 27 -1.95 -9.51 -8.28
CA LEU A 27 -2.99 -10.33 -8.89
C LEU A 27 -2.42 -11.44 -9.79
N SER A 28 -1.42 -11.11 -10.61
CA SER A 28 -0.70 -12.10 -11.41
C SER A 28 -0.05 -13.15 -10.53
N ALA A 29 0.70 -12.72 -9.50
CA ALA A 29 1.35 -13.65 -8.58
C ALA A 29 0.34 -14.58 -7.89
N LEU A 30 -0.82 -14.06 -7.49
CA LEU A 30 -1.88 -14.88 -6.88
C LEU A 30 -2.45 -15.90 -7.88
N ARG A 31 -2.76 -15.48 -9.10
CA ARG A 31 -3.25 -16.37 -10.17
C ARG A 31 -2.24 -17.47 -10.50
N ASP A 32 -0.96 -17.13 -10.58
CA ASP A 32 0.12 -18.06 -10.86
C ASP A 32 0.30 -19.08 -9.73
N ALA A 33 0.24 -18.63 -8.47
CA ALA A 33 0.32 -19.51 -7.31
C ALA A 33 -0.86 -20.49 -7.25
N ILE A 34 -2.08 -20.02 -7.49
CA ILE A 34 -3.27 -20.88 -7.57
C ILE A 34 -3.12 -21.90 -8.71
N SER A 35 -2.66 -21.45 -9.87
CA SER A 35 -2.48 -22.31 -11.04
C SER A 35 -1.41 -23.38 -10.80
N ALA A 36 -0.30 -23.03 -10.13
CA ALA A 36 0.74 -23.97 -9.74
C ALA A 36 0.18 -25.03 -8.77
N TYR A 37 -0.53 -24.59 -7.73
CA TYR A 37 -1.15 -25.49 -6.76
C TYR A 37 -2.11 -26.49 -7.42
N ILE A 38 -2.97 -26.03 -8.34
CA ILE A 38 -3.89 -26.91 -9.06
C ILE A 38 -3.15 -27.94 -9.92
N ARG A 39 -2.05 -27.56 -10.57
CA ARG A 39 -1.32 -28.46 -11.49
C ARG A 39 -0.47 -29.51 -10.78
N ASN A 40 0.24 -29.13 -9.73
CA ASN A 40 1.27 -29.97 -9.12
C ASN A 40 1.30 -29.93 -7.59
N GLY A 41 0.33 -29.28 -6.95
CA GLY A 41 0.27 -29.16 -5.49
C GLY A 41 1.31 -28.20 -4.89
N ALA A 42 2.06 -27.44 -5.71
CA ALA A 42 3.07 -26.51 -5.20
C ALA A 42 2.43 -25.34 -4.45
N LEU A 43 2.95 -25.04 -3.26
CA LEU A 43 2.55 -23.91 -2.43
C LEU A 43 3.54 -22.75 -2.62
N PRO A 44 3.06 -21.49 -2.60
CA PRO A 44 3.94 -20.32 -2.67
C PRO A 44 4.80 -20.20 -1.41
N ASP A 45 6.03 -19.73 -1.60
CA ASP A 45 7.01 -19.55 -0.52
C ASP A 45 6.47 -18.64 0.60
N VAL A 46 6.77 -19.02 1.85
CA VAL A 46 6.30 -18.28 3.04
C VAL A 46 7.01 -16.93 3.15
N GLY A 47 8.29 -16.86 2.78
CA GLY A 47 9.06 -15.62 2.78
C GLY A 47 8.53 -14.61 1.76
N ASP A 48 8.16 -15.07 0.57
CA ASP A 48 7.58 -14.17 -0.44
C ASP A 48 6.18 -13.68 -0.07
N ARG A 49 5.36 -14.52 0.57
CA ARG A 49 4.10 -14.07 1.17
C ARG A 49 4.31 -12.99 2.23
N ALA A 50 5.32 -13.15 3.10
CA ALA A 50 5.63 -12.17 4.13
C ALA A 50 6.12 -10.83 3.56
N LYS A 51 6.70 -10.82 2.36
CA LYS A 51 7.10 -9.59 1.63
C LYS A 51 5.93 -8.88 0.94
N GLY A 52 4.73 -9.43 1.03
CA GLY A 52 3.53 -8.85 0.43
C GLY A 52 3.27 -9.25 -1.02
N LEU A 53 3.71 -10.43 -1.44
CA LEU A 53 3.50 -10.96 -2.80
C LEU A 53 2.03 -10.89 -3.27
N PHE A 54 1.07 -11.05 -2.36
CA PHE A 54 -0.37 -10.98 -2.65
C PHE A 54 -1.06 -9.79 -1.97
N SER A 55 -0.29 -8.81 -1.50
CA SER A 55 -0.82 -7.67 -0.75
C SER A 55 -1.34 -6.58 -1.67
N TYR A 56 -2.42 -5.93 -1.24
CA TYR A 56 -2.92 -4.73 -1.92
C TYR A 56 -1.91 -3.58 -1.83
N PRO A 57 -1.79 -2.75 -2.87
CA PRO A 57 -0.94 -1.58 -2.84
C PRO A 57 -1.48 -0.53 -1.86
N GLN A 58 -0.56 0.17 -1.22
CA GLN A 58 -0.86 1.22 -0.25
C GLN A 58 -0.71 2.60 -0.89
N LEU A 59 -1.73 3.46 -0.72
CA LEU A 59 -1.62 4.89 -1.01
C LEU A 59 -1.50 5.68 0.30
N SER A 60 -0.51 6.57 0.38
CA SER A 60 -0.31 7.43 1.55
C SER A 60 -0.10 8.87 1.11
N VAL A 61 -0.75 9.79 1.81
CA VAL A 61 -0.68 11.23 1.55
C VAL A 61 -0.12 11.90 2.80
N SER A 62 0.86 12.78 2.62
CA SER A 62 1.40 13.60 3.69
C SER A 62 1.25 15.08 3.36
N TRP A 63 0.89 15.86 4.38
CA TRP A 63 0.80 17.32 4.30
C TRP A 63 1.47 17.94 5.53
N ASP A 64 2.34 18.92 5.28
CA ASP A 64 3.20 19.57 6.29
C ASP A 64 2.53 20.72 7.05
N GLY A 65 1.28 21.06 6.70
CA GLY A 65 0.54 22.14 7.34
C GLY A 65 0.76 23.52 6.73
N ARG A 66 1.65 23.68 5.75
CA ARG A 66 1.97 25.00 5.19
C ARG A 66 0.91 25.40 4.18
N PHE A 67 0.02 26.30 4.59
CA PHE A 67 -0.97 26.91 3.71
C PHE A 67 -0.33 28.02 2.86
N ARG A 68 -0.47 27.93 1.54
CA ARG A 68 -0.56 29.11 0.68
C ARG A 68 -2.04 29.31 0.43
N ASP A 69 -2.49 30.54 0.59
CA ASP A 69 -3.88 30.99 0.72
C ASP A 69 -4.88 30.33 -0.29
N HIS A 70 -6.17 30.48 0.01
CA HIS A 70 -7.35 30.21 -0.85
C HIS A 70 -7.83 28.74 -1.00
N GLN A 71 -8.66 28.27 -0.05
CA GLN A 71 -9.95 27.57 -0.32
C GLN A 71 -10.58 27.02 0.98
N ARG A 72 -11.15 27.91 1.78
CA ARG A 72 -11.84 27.54 3.04
C ARG A 72 -13.25 26.95 2.84
N THR A 73 -13.83 27.06 1.63
CA THR A 73 -15.23 26.72 1.34
C THR A 73 -15.42 25.33 0.73
N ARG A 74 -14.36 24.56 0.44
CA ARG A 74 -14.53 23.21 -0.11
C ARG A 74 -15.03 22.21 0.94
N ALA A 75 -16.05 21.44 0.58
CA ALA A 75 -16.64 20.42 1.44
C ALA A 75 -15.74 19.19 1.62
N TYR A 76 -15.00 18.79 0.58
CA TYR A 76 -14.13 17.62 0.53
C TYR A 76 -12.70 17.96 0.08
N GLY A 77 -11.79 16.99 0.19
CA GLY A 77 -10.40 17.14 -0.27
C GLY A 77 -9.58 18.12 0.57
N ARG A 78 -9.84 18.18 1.89
CA ARG A 78 -9.19 19.11 2.82
C ARG A 78 -8.53 18.39 3.98
N PHE A 79 -7.39 18.90 4.41
CA PHE A 79 -6.75 18.55 5.67
C PHE A 79 -6.92 19.70 6.66
N ARG A 80 -7.28 19.38 7.91
CA ARG A 80 -7.49 20.39 8.97
C ARG A 80 -6.22 20.67 9.78
N ALA A 81 -5.27 19.75 9.75
CA ALA A 81 -3.98 19.78 10.45
C ALA A 81 -2.96 18.97 9.63
N PRO A 82 -1.64 19.15 9.85
CA PRO A 82 -0.63 18.28 9.27
C PRO A 82 -1.00 16.80 9.44
N VAL A 83 -0.82 16.02 8.39
CA VAL A 83 -1.24 14.61 8.39
C VAL A 83 -0.22 13.75 7.66
N ASN A 84 -0.08 12.51 8.10
CA ASN A 84 0.50 11.42 7.34
C ASN A 84 -0.49 10.25 7.41
N THR A 85 -1.04 9.85 6.27
CA THR A 85 -2.02 8.76 6.21
C THR A 85 -1.38 7.38 6.03
N ALA A 86 -0.04 7.28 6.13
CA ALA A 86 0.60 5.98 6.18
C ALA A 86 0.02 5.17 7.34
N PRO A 87 -0.55 3.98 7.10
CA PRO A 87 -1.02 3.13 8.17
C PRO A 87 0.15 2.83 9.10
N GLN A 88 -0.05 3.07 10.40
CA GLN A 88 0.88 2.58 11.41
C GLN A 88 0.92 1.06 11.26
N SER A 89 2.12 0.50 11.12
CA SER A 89 2.34 -0.95 10.96
C SER A 89 1.45 -1.71 11.95
N LEU A 90 0.43 -2.41 11.45
CA LEU A 90 -0.37 -3.36 12.20
C LEU A 90 0.47 -4.62 12.44
N GLY A 91 1.56 -4.44 13.19
CA GLY A 91 2.43 -5.51 13.63
C GLY A 91 1.92 -6.10 14.94
N GLN A 92 1.66 -7.40 14.91
CA GLN A 92 1.72 -8.35 16.04
C GLN A 92 0.48 -8.70 16.86
N HIS A 93 -0.76 -8.60 16.36
CA HIS A 93 -1.92 -9.18 17.09
C HIS A 93 -2.96 -9.89 16.21
N TYR A 94 -2.54 -10.69 15.23
CA TYR A 94 -3.42 -11.70 14.63
C TYR A 94 -2.76 -13.09 14.66
N SER A 95 -2.63 -13.64 15.86
CA SER A 95 -2.53 -15.10 16.06
C SER A 95 -3.95 -15.65 16.03
N LYS A 96 -4.45 -16.03 14.87
CA LYS A 96 -5.66 -16.84 14.77
C LYS A 96 -5.20 -18.30 14.84
N ASN A 97 -5.32 -18.91 16.02
CA ASN A 97 -5.22 -20.36 16.17
C ASN A 97 -6.22 -21.00 15.22
N ILE A 98 -5.72 -21.75 14.26
CA ILE A 98 -6.40 -22.89 13.65
C ILE A 98 -5.41 -24.04 13.73
#